data_AF-A0A815MGG2-F1
#
_entry.id   AF-A0A815MGG2-F1
#
_cell.length_a   1.000
_cell.length_b   1.000
_cell.length_c   1.000
_cell.angle_alpha   90.00
_cell.angle_beta   90.00
_cell.angle_gamma   90.00
#
_symmetry.space_group_name_H-M   'P 1'
#
loop_
_entity.id
_entity.type
_entity.pdbx_description
1 polymer ?
#
loop_
_entity_poly.entity_id
_entity_poly.type
_entity_poly.pdbx_seq_one_letter_code
_entity_poly.pdbx_strand_id
1 'polypeptide(L)'
;MSSTMLFIVLLVITVARAAPVQDETCDVQAYRQSHCTASVFVQHGCTSATVDLIHTNFLQSCSSVRLNWAYAANNLTLIIGRQEHQAFTSDHSYLYYDPNSISNFNRFRVNHTHFDLNVDFDRHLLHGHVQFNIVRLDQKQCEYSSTIKNTENNEIPHNLDGKLILDAHQLNVEKVMYETTLLPFEINPEHNSLTIDMEQIPKEAISISIVINYSTSPDQSKALQWMTKEQTADRQYPFMYSQCQAIHARSMYPCQDTPGVKSTYTAKIICPKPLIPLMSAIQTKHDVDTNTFYFEQTVAVPSYLMAIAVGHLVSYDISDRIRVWSEPSRRERCKYEFEETECALSAAEQLLGKYQWKRYDILVLPPSFPYTGMENPCMNFISPATLVGDRSLTWVIVHELTHSWTGNLVTNENWEHFWLNEGFTTFIEAKLLEILAKDNGEAR
;
A
#
# COMPACT_ATOMS: atom_id res chain seq x y z
N MET A 1 36.11 -12.87 28.60
CA MET A 1 34.74 -12.40 28.90
C MET A 1 34.70 -10.92 28.53
N SER A 2 34.27 -10.62 27.31
CA SER A 2 34.25 -9.28 26.72
C SER A 2 32.81 -9.01 26.31
N SER A 3 32.22 -7.97 26.89
CA SER A 3 30.90 -7.46 26.55
C SER A 3 31.06 -6.40 25.46
N THR A 4 30.49 -6.65 24.29
CA THR A 4 30.44 -5.69 23.17
C THR A 4 29.17 -4.85 23.32
N MET A 5 29.33 -3.54 23.53
CA MET A 5 28.24 -2.56 23.61
C MET A 5 27.97 -2.03 22.19
N LEU A 6 26.73 -2.17 21.71
CA LEU A 6 26.28 -1.78 20.38
C LEU A 6 25.83 -0.30 20.41
N PHE A 7 26.43 0.57 19.59
CA PHE A 7 25.98 1.95 19.41
C PHE A 7 24.88 2.02 18.33
N ILE A 8 23.71 2.54 18.70
CA ILE A 8 22.61 2.91 17.78
C ILE A 8 22.75 4.41 17.50
N VAL A 9 22.91 4.79 16.23
CA VAL A 9 22.90 6.19 15.80
C VAL A 9 21.50 6.52 15.28
N LEU A 10 20.75 7.32 16.06
CA LEU A 10 19.49 7.92 15.63
C LEU A 10 19.77 9.18 14.82
N LEU A 11 19.23 9.28 13.60
CA LEU A 11 19.19 10.52 12.84
C LEU A 11 17.96 11.32 13.32
N VAL A 12 18.17 12.35 14.15
CA VAL A 12 17.12 13.32 14.51
C VAL A 12 17.22 14.49 13.54
N ILE A 13 16.27 14.61 12.60
CA ILE A 13 16.11 15.83 11.81
C ILE A 13 15.18 16.75 12.58
N THR A 14 15.75 17.73 13.27
CA THR A 14 14.99 18.82 13.90
C THR A 14 14.63 19.85 12.85
N VAL A 15 13.36 19.90 12.42
CA VAL A 15 12.84 21.04 11.66
C VAL A 15 12.59 22.18 12.64
N ALA A 16 13.55 23.09 12.77
CA ALA A 16 13.38 24.31 13.55
C ALA A 16 12.47 25.29 12.77
N ARG A 17 11.24 25.49 13.25
CA ARG A 17 10.45 26.69 12.90
C ARG A 17 11.09 27.88 13.62
N ALA A 18 11.64 28.83 12.87
CA ALA A 18 11.94 30.15 13.41
C ALA A 18 10.61 30.84 13.78
N ALA A 19 10.39 31.09 15.05
CA ALA A 19 9.29 31.92 15.52
C ALA A 19 9.59 33.40 15.18
N PRO A 20 8.64 34.18 14.64
CA PRO A 20 8.82 35.62 14.51
C PRO A 20 8.68 36.27 15.88
N VAL A 21 9.65 37.13 16.20
CA VAL A 21 9.63 38.07 17.33
C VAL A 21 8.45 39.02 17.15
N GLN A 22 7.65 39.20 18.21
CA GLN A 22 6.58 40.19 18.28
C GLN A 22 7.17 41.61 18.34
N ASP A 23 6.73 42.50 17.45
CA ASP A 23 5.98 43.69 17.86
C ASP A 23 5.35 44.45 16.66
N GLU A 24 4.27 45.17 16.97
CA GLU A 24 3.55 46.21 16.18
C GLU A 24 2.51 45.80 15.09
N THR A 25 1.25 45.81 15.54
CA THR A 25 0.02 46.36 14.91
C THR A 25 -0.12 46.39 13.38
N CYS A 26 -0.98 45.51 12.84
CA CYS A 26 -1.96 45.91 11.83
C CYS A 26 -3.15 44.94 11.79
N ASP A 27 -4.36 45.49 11.72
CA ASP A 27 -5.64 44.81 11.74
C ASP A 27 -6.18 44.60 10.30
N VAL A 28 -7.12 43.67 10.18
CA VAL A 28 -8.12 43.48 9.10
C VAL A 28 -7.77 42.59 7.88
N GLN A 29 -8.48 41.44 7.87
CA GLN A 29 -9.09 40.71 6.74
C GLN A 29 -8.38 40.67 5.37
N ALA A 30 -7.97 39.47 4.94
CA ALA A 30 -8.36 38.84 3.66
C ALA A 30 -7.61 37.51 3.44
N TYR A 31 -8.20 36.63 2.62
CA TYR A 31 -7.61 35.42 2.01
C TYR A 31 -7.45 34.14 2.87
N ARG A 32 -8.44 33.24 2.77
CA ARG A 32 -8.24 31.78 2.91
C ARG A 32 -8.89 31.04 1.73
N GLN A 33 -8.18 31.04 0.60
CA GLN A 33 -8.26 30.04 -0.46
C GLN A 33 -6.91 30.01 -1.17
N SER A 34 -6.16 28.90 -1.05
CA SER A 34 -5.08 28.44 -1.96
C SER A 34 -4.35 27.27 -1.28
N HIS A 35 -4.50 26.03 -1.77
CA HIS A 35 -3.55 25.37 -2.68
C HIS A 35 -2.10 25.39 -2.15
N CYS A 36 -1.66 24.29 -1.54
CA CYS A 36 -0.24 24.06 -1.23
C CYS A 36 0.46 23.45 -2.46
N THR A 37 0.99 24.31 -3.31
CA THR A 37 2.15 24.02 -4.17
C THR A 37 3.42 24.28 -3.37
N ALA A 38 4.27 23.29 -3.20
CA ALA A 38 5.62 23.48 -2.68
C ALA A 38 6.53 23.92 -3.83
N SER A 39 6.77 25.23 -3.95
CA SER A 39 7.77 25.79 -4.87
C SER A 39 9.08 26.02 -4.13
N VAL A 40 10.17 25.41 -4.61
CA VAL A 40 11.53 25.70 -4.14
C VAL A 40 11.99 27.01 -4.76
N PHE A 41 12.18 28.05 -3.94
CA PHE A 41 12.82 29.30 -4.37
C PHE A 41 14.33 29.20 -4.24
N VAL A 42 15.04 29.30 -5.38
CA VAL A 42 16.48 29.60 -5.42
C VAL A 42 16.62 31.10 -5.70
N GLN A 43 17.11 31.86 -4.72
CA GLN A 43 17.41 33.28 -4.91
C GLN A 43 18.93 33.45 -5.06
N HIS A 44 19.37 33.85 -6.25
CA HIS A 44 20.72 34.34 -6.51
C HIS A 44 20.80 35.85 -6.23
N GLY A 45 21.84 36.28 -5.52
CA GLY A 45 22.21 37.70 -5.37
C GLY A 45 23.59 37.86 -4.72
N CYS A 46 24.55 38.39 -5.49
CA CYS A 46 25.94 38.76 -5.14
C CYS A 46 26.01 39.65 -3.86
N THR A 47 27.08 39.70 -3.05
CA THR A 47 28.50 39.96 -3.33
C THR A 47 29.40 39.59 -2.13
N SER A 48 30.59 39.05 -2.44
CA SER A 48 31.87 39.08 -1.69
C SER A 48 31.89 39.05 -0.15
N ALA A 49 32.30 37.91 0.40
CA ALA A 49 33.25 37.87 1.52
C ALA A 49 33.99 36.53 1.50
N THR A 50 35.27 36.57 1.13
CA THR A 50 36.25 35.51 1.31
C THR A 50 36.40 35.25 2.81
N VAL A 51 36.19 34.03 3.27
CA VAL A 51 36.71 33.58 4.58
C VAL A 51 37.29 32.19 4.44
N ASP A 52 38.53 32.11 4.86
CA ASP A 52 39.52 31.06 4.69
C ASP A 52 39.10 29.66 5.13
N LEU A 53 39.66 28.69 4.41
CA LEU A 53 39.84 27.32 4.88
C LEU A 53 40.58 27.33 6.23
N ILE A 54 39.87 26.97 7.30
CA ILE A 54 40.50 26.37 8.47
C ILE A 54 40.33 24.86 8.34
N HIS A 55 41.36 24.25 7.76
CA HIS A 55 41.67 22.83 7.91
C HIS A 55 42.00 22.56 9.37
N THR A 56 41.09 21.93 10.10
CA THR A 56 41.40 21.25 11.36
C THR A 56 40.77 19.86 11.36
N ASN A 57 41.60 18.91 10.92
CA ASN A 57 41.65 17.50 11.32
C ASN A 57 40.48 16.94 12.15
N PHE A 58 39.46 16.41 11.46
CA PHE A 58 38.63 15.31 11.98
C PHE A 58 38.16 14.40 10.81
N LEU A 59 39.10 14.02 9.95
CA LEU A 59 38.93 12.98 8.93
C LEU A 59 40.07 11.97 9.02
N GLN A 60 40.09 11.19 10.10
CA GLN A 60 40.69 9.86 10.09
C GLN A 60 39.80 8.93 10.92
N SER A 61 39.37 7.83 10.29
CA SER A 61 38.48 6.76 10.79
C SER A 61 36.96 6.96 10.64
N CYS A 62 36.45 6.79 9.42
CA CYS A 62 35.22 6.03 9.15
C CYS A 62 35.20 5.61 7.67
N SER A 63 36.15 4.77 7.29
CA SER A 63 35.96 3.85 6.18
C SER A 63 35.01 2.73 6.67
N SER A 64 33.94 2.48 5.91
CA SER A 64 32.83 1.53 6.15
C SER A 64 31.66 2.04 7.02
N VAL A 65 30.63 2.58 6.35
CA VAL A 65 29.26 2.48 6.86
C VAL A 65 28.66 1.23 6.20
N ARG A 66 28.67 0.11 6.93
CA ARG A 66 27.86 -1.07 6.59
C ARG A 66 26.54 -0.95 7.35
N LEU A 67 25.44 -0.81 6.61
CA LEU A 67 24.10 -1.07 7.13
C LEU A 67 23.98 -2.57 7.41
N ASN A 68 24.26 -2.99 8.65
CA ASN A 68 24.01 -4.35 9.09
C ASN A 68 22.54 -4.47 9.53
N TRP A 69 21.74 -5.10 8.69
CA TRP A 69 20.36 -5.48 9.00
C TRP A 69 20.38 -6.78 9.81
N ALA A 70 20.03 -6.71 11.10
CA ALA A 70 19.84 -7.89 11.92
C ALA A 70 18.40 -8.39 11.77
N TYR A 71 18.24 -9.58 11.19
CA TYR A 71 16.99 -10.31 11.10
C TYR A 71 16.52 -10.72 12.51
N ALA A 72 15.36 -10.22 12.92
CA ALA A 72 14.50 -10.87 13.90
C ALA A 72 13.09 -10.96 13.29
N ALA A 73 12.55 -12.17 13.30
CA ALA A 73 11.29 -12.51 12.66
C ALA A 73 10.11 -11.72 13.25
N ASN A 74 9.24 -11.27 12.33
CA ASN A 74 7.88 -10.76 12.54
C ASN A 74 7.76 -9.36 13.17
N ASN A 75 7.35 -8.39 12.33
CA ASN A 75 6.97 -7.01 12.62
C ASN A 75 8.10 -6.06 13.07
N LEU A 76 8.74 -5.40 12.10
CA LEU A 76 9.53 -4.19 12.33
C LEU A 76 8.64 -2.96 12.12
N THR A 77 8.24 -2.32 13.22
CA THR A 77 7.55 -1.02 13.25
C THR A 77 8.58 0.07 13.50
N LEU A 78 8.72 1.03 12.57
CA LEU A 78 9.56 2.22 12.77
C LEU A 78 8.73 3.30 13.47
N ILE A 79 8.98 3.55 14.75
CA ILE A 79 8.31 4.63 15.50
C ILE A 79 9.20 5.88 15.46
N ILE A 80 8.75 6.95 14.79
CA ILE A 80 9.41 8.27 14.82
C ILE A 80 8.58 9.20 15.70
N GLY A 81 8.99 9.35 16.96
CA GLY A 81 8.35 10.23 17.95
C GLY A 81 9.11 11.55 18.15
N ARG A 82 8.37 12.63 18.41
CA ARG A 82 8.90 13.96 18.78
C ARG A 82 9.46 13.91 20.20
N GLN A 83 10.74 14.27 20.38
CA GLN A 83 11.37 14.33 21.71
C GLN A 83 10.99 15.66 22.40
N GLU A 84 10.03 15.63 23.32
CA GLU A 84 9.98 16.61 24.41
C GLU A 84 10.48 15.91 25.68
N HIS A 85 11.47 16.51 26.34
CA HIS A 85 12.13 15.94 27.52
C HIS A 85 11.14 15.76 28.69
N GLN A 86 10.54 14.57 28.79
CA GLN A 86 10.05 14.00 30.04
C GLN A 86 10.49 12.54 30.13
N ALA A 87 10.90 12.13 31.32
CA ALA A 87 11.50 10.84 31.61
C ALA A 87 10.59 9.69 31.11
N PHE A 88 11.16 8.80 30.30
CA PHE A 88 10.48 7.57 29.85
C PHE A 88 10.22 6.67 31.05
N THR A 89 9.01 6.74 31.59
CA THR A 89 8.36 5.60 32.26
C THR A 89 7.77 4.70 31.17
N SER A 90 8.04 3.40 31.25
CA SER A 90 7.76 2.38 30.24
C SER A 90 6.27 2.01 30.10
N ASP A 91 5.39 2.99 29.85
CA ASP A 91 3.93 2.79 29.98
C ASP A 91 3.07 3.49 28.92
N HIS A 92 3.60 3.67 27.70
CA HIS A 92 2.83 4.14 26.54
C HIS A 92 2.67 3.01 25.52
N SER A 93 1.68 2.15 25.71
CA SER A 93 1.11 1.38 24.60
C SER A 93 0.31 2.34 23.73
N TYR A 94 0.95 2.89 22.70
CA TYR A 94 0.24 3.64 21.67
C TYR A 94 -0.86 2.76 21.09
N LEU A 95 -2.08 3.28 21.13
CA LEU A 95 -3.23 2.60 20.57
C LEU A 95 -3.11 2.60 19.06
N TYR A 96 -3.13 1.40 18.48
CA TYR A 96 -3.33 1.18 17.05
C TYR A 96 -4.68 1.78 16.65
N TYR A 97 -4.66 3.04 16.20
CA TYR A 97 -5.82 3.81 15.80
C TYR A 97 -5.59 4.38 14.39
N ASP A 98 -6.57 4.20 13.52
CA ASP A 98 -6.61 4.82 12.21
C ASP A 98 -7.95 5.55 12.07
N PRO A 99 -7.97 6.89 11.95
CA PRO A 99 -9.22 7.64 11.82
C PRO A 99 -10.00 7.32 10.53
N ASN A 100 -9.37 6.62 9.58
CA ASN A 100 -9.97 6.27 8.30
C ASN A 100 -10.57 4.86 8.27
N SER A 101 -10.40 4.06 9.33
CA SER A 101 -10.99 2.71 9.43
C SER A 101 -11.87 2.61 10.66
N ILE A 102 -13.07 2.07 10.47
CA ILE A 102 -14.00 1.77 11.58
C ILE A 102 -13.77 0.37 12.15
N SER A 103 -12.91 -0.43 11.50
CA SER A 103 -12.68 -1.81 11.89
C SER A 103 -11.98 -1.89 13.26
N ASN A 104 -12.32 -2.91 14.04
CA ASN A 104 -11.76 -3.11 15.39
C ASN A 104 -10.50 -3.99 15.35
N PHE A 105 -9.52 -3.59 14.54
CA PHE A 105 -8.29 -4.36 14.30
C PHE A 105 -7.34 -4.46 15.51
N ASN A 106 -7.60 -3.68 16.55
CA ASN A 106 -6.98 -3.83 17.86
C ASN A 106 -7.50 -5.03 18.67
N ARG A 107 -8.62 -5.66 18.24
CA ARG A 107 -9.22 -6.83 18.91
C ARG A 107 -9.18 -8.10 18.08
N PHE A 108 -9.38 -7.96 16.78
CA PHE A 108 -9.36 -9.05 15.82
C PHE A 108 -8.36 -8.68 14.73
N ARG A 109 -7.44 -9.57 14.35
CA ARG A 109 -6.47 -9.31 13.27
C ARG A 109 -6.64 -10.33 12.16
N VAL A 110 -6.91 -9.87 10.94
CA VAL A 110 -6.87 -10.72 9.75
C VAL A 110 -5.41 -11.04 9.41
N ASN A 111 -5.04 -12.32 9.33
CA ASN A 111 -3.68 -12.77 8.97
C ASN A 111 -3.60 -13.40 7.57
N HIS A 112 -4.72 -13.95 7.09
CA HIS A 112 -4.86 -14.52 5.76
C HIS A 112 -6.25 -14.21 5.19
N THR A 113 -6.29 -13.94 3.90
CA THR A 113 -7.51 -13.72 3.13
C THR A 113 -7.55 -14.67 1.94
N HIS A 114 -8.63 -15.41 1.76
CA HIS A 114 -8.85 -16.23 0.57
C HIS A 114 -10.03 -15.67 -0.22
N PHE A 115 -9.84 -15.43 -1.51
CA PHE A 115 -10.88 -15.00 -2.43
C PHE A 115 -11.31 -16.15 -3.34
N ASP A 116 -12.61 -16.38 -3.50
CA ASP A 116 -13.18 -17.20 -4.58
C ASP A 116 -14.23 -16.33 -5.29
N LEU A 117 -13.82 -15.71 -6.40
CA LEU A 117 -14.58 -14.64 -7.05
C LEU A 117 -14.80 -14.94 -8.53
N ASN A 118 -15.97 -14.55 -9.00
CA ASN A 118 -16.35 -14.49 -10.40
C ASN A 118 -16.37 -13.04 -10.85
N VAL A 119 -15.86 -12.81 -12.06
CA VAL A 119 -15.86 -11.50 -12.73
C VAL A 119 -16.99 -11.49 -13.76
N ASP A 120 -18.03 -10.72 -13.49
CA ASP A 120 -19.21 -10.61 -14.36
C ASP A 120 -19.22 -9.23 -15.04
N PHE A 121 -18.82 -9.22 -16.31
CA PHE A 121 -18.81 -8.02 -17.14
C PHE A 121 -20.20 -7.57 -17.61
N ASP A 122 -21.20 -8.45 -17.63
CA ASP A 122 -22.55 -8.08 -18.06
C ASP A 122 -23.27 -7.31 -16.94
N ARG A 123 -22.97 -7.65 -15.68
CA ARG A 123 -23.56 -7.02 -14.49
C ARG A 123 -22.63 -6.04 -13.78
N HIS A 124 -21.37 -5.91 -14.21
CA HIS A 124 -20.31 -5.15 -13.53
C HIS A 124 -20.13 -5.56 -12.05
N LEU A 125 -19.97 -6.86 -11.82
CA LEU A 125 -19.86 -7.44 -10.48
C LEU A 125 -18.57 -8.26 -10.30
N LEU A 126 -17.95 -8.09 -9.14
CA LEU A 126 -17.20 -9.17 -8.50
C LEU A 126 -18.12 -9.84 -7.49
N HIS A 127 -18.33 -11.15 -7.61
CA HIS A 127 -19.21 -11.88 -6.70
C HIS A 127 -18.68 -13.28 -6.37
N GLY A 128 -18.97 -13.73 -5.15
CA GLY A 128 -18.49 -15.01 -4.63
C GLY A 128 -18.34 -14.94 -3.12
N HIS A 129 -17.20 -15.35 -2.60
CA HIS A 129 -16.90 -15.21 -1.18
C HIS A 129 -15.48 -14.79 -0.89
N VAL A 130 -15.32 -14.15 0.27
CA VAL A 130 -14.03 -13.96 0.93
C VAL A 130 -14.02 -14.76 2.21
N GLN A 131 -12.92 -15.46 2.47
CA GLN A 131 -12.68 -16.17 3.71
C GLN A 131 -11.51 -15.53 4.45
N PHE A 132 -11.72 -15.20 5.71
CA PHE A 132 -10.69 -14.65 6.59
C PHE A 132 -10.23 -15.69 7.59
N ASN A 133 -8.92 -15.74 7.81
CA ASN A 133 -8.35 -16.29 9.03
C ASN A 133 -8.04 -15.11 9.97
N ILE A 134 -8.67 -15.15 11.14
CA ILE A 134 -8.70 -14.05 12.09
C ILE A 134 -8.09 -14.54 13.40
N VAL A 135 -7.22 -13.71 13.98
CA VAL A 135 -6.67 -13.92 15.33
C VAL A 135 -7.40 -12.99 16.31
N ARG A 136 -8.00 -13.57 17.35
CA ARG A 136 -8.52 -12.84 18.50
C ARG A 136 -7.34 -12.42 19.40
N LEU A 137 -7.21 -11.12 19.66
CA LEU A 137 -6.17 -10.56 20.53
C LEU A 137 -6.63 -10.56 22.00
N ASP A 138 -5.69 -10.77 22.94
CA ASP A 138 -5.97 -10.86 24.38
C ASP A 138 -6.40 -9.49 24.97
N GLN A 139 -7.34 -9.50 25.91
CA GLN A 139 -7.89 -8.29 26.55
C GLN A 139 -6.81 -7.45 27.25
N LYS A 140 -5.73 -8.06 27.77
CA LYS A 140 -4.60 -7.31 28.36
C LYS A 140 -3.84 -6.44 27.36
N GLN A 141 -3.88 -6.77 26.07
CA GLN A 141 -3.35 -5.89 25.01
C GLN A 141 -4.36 -4.81 24.60
N CYS A 142 -5.64 -4.95 24.98
CA CYS A 142 -6.73 -4.04 24.61
C CYS A 142 -7.08 -3.01 25.72
N GLU A 143 -6.75 -3.29 27.00
CA GLU A 143 -7.16 -2.48 28.16
C GLU A 143 -6.65 -1.03 28.15
N TYR A 144 -5.61 -0.70 27.37
CA TYR A 144 -5.17 0.68 27.23
C TYR A 144 -6.07 1.51 26.29
N SER A 145 -6.95 0.85 25.51
CA SER A 145 -7.83 1.49 24.50
C SER A 145 -9.03 2.23 25.06
N SER A 146 -9.48 1.85 26.25
CA SER A 146 -10.74 2.34 26.83
C SER A 146 -10.59 3.67 27.60
N THR A 147 -9.38 4.21 27.72
CA THR A 147 -9.10 5.41 28.54
C THR A 147 -8.98 6.72 27.74
N ILE A 148 -9.01 6.67 26.41
CA ILE A 148 -9.14 7.90 25.61
C ILE A 148 -10.60 8.34 25.61
N LYS A 149 -10.94 9.22 26.56
CA LYS A 149 -12.10 10.10 26.44
C LYS A 149 -11.84 11.01 25.25
N ASN A 150 -12.48 10.72 24.12
CA ASN A 150 -12.62 11.71 23.06
C ASN A 150 -13.37 12.90 23.66
N THR A 151 -12.78 14.09 23.65
CA THR A 151 -13.33 15.31 24.26
C THR A 151 -14.58 15.85 23.56
N GLU A 152 -15.13 15.13 22.59
CA GLU A 152 -16.41 15.43 21.96
C GLU A 152 -17.22 14.11 21.82
N ASN A 153 -18.13 13.88 22.77
CA ASN A 153 -19.29 12.99 22.74
C ASN A 153 -19.30 11.81 21.74
N ASN A 154 -18.40 10.84 21.88
CA ASN A 154 -18.64 9.48 21.38
C ASN A 154 -18.01 8.48 22.34
N GLU A 155 -18.84 7.93 23.23
CA GLU A 155 -18.47 6.74 24.01
C GLU A 155 -18.16 5.61 23.01
N ILE A 156 -16.91 5.11 23.01
CA ILE A 156 -16.62 3.83 22.37
C ILE A 156 -17.42 2.79 23.16
N PRO A 157 -18.39 2.08 22.56
CA PRO A 157 -19.28 1.21 23.32
C PRO A 157 -18.46 0.18 24.09
N HIS A 158 -18.55 0.21 25.42
CA HIS A 158 -17.85 -0.68 26.36
C HIS A 158 -18.31 -2.17 26.26
N ASN A 159 -18.96 -2.58 25.17
CA ASN A 159 -19.51 -3.91 24.96
C ASN A 159 -19.35 -4.43 23.52
N LEU A 160 -18.16 -4.26 22.92
CA LEU A 160 -17.79 -4.88 21.64
C LEU A 160 -17.13 -6.26 21.80
N ASP A 161 -17.19 -6.85 23.01
CA ASP A 161 -16.63 -8.14 23.42
C ASP A 161 -17.42 -9.30 22.81
N GLY A 162 -17.48 -9.35 21.48
CA GLY A 162 -18.37 -10.24 20.74
C GLY A 162 -18.75 -9.74 19.36
N LYS A 163 -18.19 -8.61 18.89
CA LYS A 163 -18.47 -8.09 17.54
C LYS A 163 -17.19 -7.95 16.75
N LEU A 164 -17.16 -8.50 15.55
CA LEU A 164 -16.14 -8.18 14.55
C LEU A 164 -16.66 -7.05 13.67
N ILE A 165 -15.90 -5.97 13.54
CA ILE A 165 -16.25 -4.83 12.71
C ILE A 165 -15.26 -4.77 11.54
N LEU A 166 -15.79 -4.75 10.32
CA LEU A 166 -15.05 -4.58 9.08
C LEU A 166 -15.52 -3.30 8.37
N ASP A 167 -14.63 -2.66 7.64
CA ASP A 167 -14.98 -1.62 6.67
C ASP A 167 -15.67 -2.27 5.46
N ALA A 168 -16.81 -1.72 5.04
CA ALA A 168 -17.58 -2.18 3.90
C ALA A 168 -18.36 -1.01 3.28
N HIS A 169 -18.08 -0.67 2.02
CA HIS A 169 -18.75 0.43 1.32
C HIS A 169 -19.56 -0.11 0.14
N GLN A 170 -20.89 0.00 0.22
CA GLN A 170 -21.82 -0.39 -0.86
C GLN A 170 -21.57 -1.83 -1.35
N LEU A 171 -21.43 -2.78 -0.41
CA LEU A 171 -21.34 -4.20 -0.71
C LEU A 171 -22.67 -4.88 -0.41
N ASN A 172 -23.04 -5.86 -1.23
CA ASN A 172 -24.16 -6.74 -0.96
C ASN A 172 -23.64 -7.99 -0.26
N VAL A 173 -23.91 -8.14 1.04
CA VAL A 173 -23.51 -9.32 1.82
C VAL A 173 -24.72 -10.24 1.97
N GLU A 174 -24.57 -11.47 1.48
CA GLU A 174 -25.65 -12.46 1.46
C GLU A 174 -25.70 -13.29 2.74
N LYS A 175 -24.53 -13.75 3.21
CA LYS A 175 -24.40 -14.54 4.43
C LYS A 175 -22.98 -14.52 4.97
N VAL A 176 -22.89 -14.66 6.29
CA VAL A 176 -21.63 -14.82 7.03
C VAL A 176 -21.66 -16.17 7.75
N MET A 177 -20.58 -16.94 7.61
CA MET A 177 -20.48 -18.30 8.15
C MET A 177 -19.25 -18.45 9.02
N TYR A 178 -19.39 -19.17 10.13
CA TYR A 178 -18.30 -19.78 10.88
C TYR A 178 -18.51 -21.30 10.85
N GLU A 179 -17.59 -22.01 10.19
CA GLU A 179 -17.75 -23.44 9.88
C GLU A 179 -19.09 -23.72 9.15
N THR A 180 -20.05 -24.32 9.83
CA THR A 180 -21.41 -24.61 9.31
C THR A 180 -22.49 -23.70 9.91
N THR A 181 -22.11 -22.81 10.82
CA THR A 181 -23.01 -21.93 11.57
C THR A 181 -23.18 -20.59 10.85
N LEU A 182 -24.43 -20.17 10.66
CA LEU A 182 -24.77 -18.83 10.16
C LEU A 182 -24.62 -17.81 11.28
N LEU A 183 -23.77 -16.80 11.07
CA LEU A 183 -23.58 -15.71 12.01
C LEU A 183 -24.50 -14.53 11.68
N PRO A 184 -25.19 -13.94 12.68
CA PRO A 184 -25.87 -12.67 12.51
C PRO A 184 -24.90 -11.56 12.09
N PHE A 185 -25.34 -10.68 11.21
CA PHE A 185 -24.55 -9.51 10.81
C PHE A 185 -25.46 -8.32 10.52
N GLU A 186 -24.86 -7.13 10.56
CA GLU A 186 -25.50 -5.85 10.25
C GLU A 186 -24.58 -5.06 9.32
N ILE A 187 -25.13 -4.58 8.19
CA ILE A 187 -24.45 -3.60 7.33
C ILE A 187 -24.97 -2.22 7.71
N ASN A 188 -24.07 -1.29 7.98
CA ASN A 188 -24.38 0.10 8.21
C ASN A 188 -23.81 0.96 7.06
N PRO A 189 -24.63 1.35 6.06
CA PRO A 189 -24.17 2.14 4.93
C PRO A 189 -23.70 3.55 5.30
N GLU A 190 -24.25 4.16 6.35
CA GLU A 190 -23.87 5.51 6.79
C GLU A 190 -22.45 5.53 7.36
N HIS A 191 -22.08 4.46 8.06
CA HIS A 191 -20.76 4.29 8.65
C HIS A 191 -19.79 3.44 7.82
N ASN A 192 -20.21 2.99 6.63
CA ASN A 192 -19.45 2.08 5.77
C ASN A 192 -18.90 0.87 6.54
N SER A 193 -19.75 0.21 7.33
CA SER A 193 -19.33 -0.89 8.19
C SER A 193 -20.15 -2.16 7.98
N LEU A 194 -19.49 -3.30 8.20
CA LEU A 194 -20.10 -4.61 8.38
C LEU A 194 -19.76 -5.09 9.79
N THR A 195 -20.79 -5.28 10.61
CA THR A 195 -20.65 -5.78 11.98
C THR A 195 -21.15 -7.22 12.03
N ILE A 196 -20.30 -8.15 12.46
CA ILE A 196 -20.60 -9.57 12.58
C ILE A 196 -20.69 -9.92 14.07
N ASP A 197 -21.76 -10.61 14.44
CA ASP A 197 -21.94 -11.15 15.79
C ASP A 197 -21.10 -12.43 15.96
N MET A 198 -20.23 -12.39 16.96
CA MET A 198 -19.25 -13.42 17.30
C MET A 198 -19.64 -14.19 18.57
N GLU A 199 -20.84 -13.97 19.14
CA GLU A 199 -21.30 -14.64 20.37
C GLU A 199 -21.39 -16.16 20.21
N GLN A 200 -21.68 -16.64 19.00
CA GLN A 200 -21.77 -18.06 18.67
C GLN A 200 -20.39 -18.72 18.48
N ILE A 201 -19.30 -17.93 18.51
CA ILE A 201 -17.93 -18.44 18.40
C ILE A 201 -17.36 -18.59 19.82
N PRO A 202 -16.76 -19.76 20.16
CA PRO A 202 -16.16 -19.97 21.48
C PRO A 202 -15.19 -18.84 21.86
N LYS A 203 -15.27 -18.35 23.10
CA LYS A 203 -14.47 -17.20 23.56
C LYS A 203 -12.98 -17.54 23.62
N GLU A 204 -12.67 -18.80 23.85
CA GLU A 204 -11.34 -19.41 23.84
C GLU A 204 -10.77 -19.62 22.43
N ALA A 205 -11.58 -19.50 21.37
CA ALA A 205 -11.11 -19.62 20.00
C ALA A 205 -10.24 -18.40 19.65
N ILE A 206 -8.92 -18.65 19.57
CA ILE A 206 -7.92 -17.65 19.18
C ILE A 206 -7.87 -17.50 17.66
N SER A 207 -7.89 -18.62 16.93
CA SER A 207 -7.89 -18.64 15.46
C SER A 207 -9.29 -18.94 14.95
N ILE A 208 -9.86 -18.02 14.19
CA ILE A 208 -11.26 -18.04 13.75
C ILE A 208 -11.28 -17.94 12.22
N SER A 209 -12.04 -18.82 11.55
CA SER A 209 -12.23 -18.76 10.10
C SER A 209 -13.64 -18.32 9.77
N ILE A 210 -13.78 -17.16 9.11
CA ILE A 210 -15.09 -16.59 8.73
C ILE A 210 -15.18 -16.54 7.21
N VAL A 211 -16.29 -17.02 6.66
CA VAL A 211 -16.60 -16.91 5.23
C VAL A 211 -17.73 -15.92 5.02
N ILE A 212 -17.52 -14.92 4.18
CA ILE A 212 -18.51 -13.89 3.84
C ILE A 212 -18.83 -14.04 2.35
N ASN A 213 -20.08 -14.40 2.05
CA ASN A 213 -20.57 -14.40 0.67
C ASN A 213 -21.08 -13.01 0.33
N TYR A 214 -20.58 -12.44 -0.76
CA TYR A 214 -20.86 -11.07 -1.11
C TYR A 214 -20.76 -10.83 -2.61
N SER A 215 -21.29 -9.69 -3.03
CA SER A 215 -20.98 -9.08 -4.31
C SER A 215 -20.67 -7.59 -4.15
N THR A 216 -19.87 -7.05 -5.06
CA THR A 216 -19.77 -5.59 -5.22
C THR A 216 -21.11 -5.03 -5.69
N SER A 217 -21.29 -3.71 -5.60
CA SER A 217 -22.44 -3.05 -6.22
C SER A 217 -22.06 -2.57 -7.63
N PRO A 218 -22.91 -2.81 -8.67
CA PRO A 218 -22.66 -2.33 -10.03
C PRO A 218 -22.48 -0.81 -10.04
N ASP A 219 -21.42 -0.35 -10.72
CA ASP A 219 -21.13 1.07 -10.94
C ASP A 219 -21.03 1.95 -9.66
N GLN A 220 -20.90 1.31 -8.50
CA GLN A 220 -20.90 1.94 -7.18
C GLN A 220 -19.61 1.64 -6.39
N SER A 221 -18.88 0.58 -6.77
CA SER A 221 -17.56 0.33 -6.22
C SER A 221 -16.62 1.48 -6.56
N LYS A 222 -16.02 2.08 -5.54
CA LYS A 222 -15.00 3.13 -5.71
C LYS A 222 -13.63 2.55 -6.06
N ALA A 223 -13.42 1.27 -5.78
CA ALA A 223 -12.21 0.56 -6.14
C ALA A 223 -12.22 0.11 -7.60
N LEU A 224 -13.37 -0.27 -8.16
CA LEU A 224 -13.42 -0.95 -9.46
C LEU A 224 -13.83 0.00 -10.57
N GLN A 225 -12.99 0.11 -11.61
CA GLN A 225 -13.35 0.73 -12.87
C GLN A 225 -13.72 -0.35 -13.88
N TRP A 226 -14.99 -0.37 -14.28
CA TRP A 226 -15.48 -1.19 -15.38
C TRP A 226 -15.45 -0.38 -16.68
N MET A 227 -15.03 -1.03 -17.77
CA MET A 227 -14.86 -0.40 -19.08
C MET A 227 -15.51 -1.24 -20.16
N THR A 228 -16.32 -0.58 -20.97
CA THR A 228 -16.82 -1.13 -22.24
C THR A 228 -15.66 -1.37 -23.20
N LYS A 229 -15.87 -2.23 -24.20
CA LYS A 229 -14.83 -2.49 -25.21
C LYS A 229 -14.43 -1.20 -25.93
N GLU A 230 -15.32 -0.27 -26.20
CA GLU A 230 -15.01 0.99 -26.91
C GLU A 230 -14.00 1.87 -26.16
N GLN A 231 -13.89 1.69 -24.85
CA GLN A 231 -12.96 2.42 -23.98
C GLN A 231 -11.57 1.77 -23.88
N THR A 232 -11.39 0.55 -24.41
CA THR A 232 -10.10 -0.15 -24.44
C THR A 232 -9.29 0.24 -25.68
N ALA A 233 -7.98 0.00 -25.65
CA ALA A 233 -7.09 0.37 -26.76
C ALA A 233 -7.42 -0.41 -28.03
N ASP A 234 -7.70 -1.72 -27.90
CA ASP A 234 -7.95 -2.60 -29.04
C ASP A 234 -9.41 -2.56 -29.50
N ARG A 235 -10.32 -2.07 -28.66
CA ARG A 235 -11.77 -1.98 -28.91
C ARG A 235 -12.50 -3.31 -29.16
N GLN A 236 -11.86 -4.43 -28.79
CA GLN A 236 -12.40 -5.77 -29.04
C GLN A 236 -13.12 -6.34 -27.81
N TYR A 237 -12.57 -6.11 -26.62
CA TYR A 237 -13.02 -6.72 -25.37
C TYR A 237 -13.13 -5.66 -24.26
N PRO A 238 -14.00 -5.87 -23.26
CA PRO A 238 -14.08 -5.00 -22.09
C PRO A 238 -12.84 -5.15 -21.20
N PHE A 239 -12.70 -4.22 -20.25
CA PHE A 239 -11.61 -4.22 -19.27
C PHE A 239 -12.14 -3.85 -17.90
N MET A 240 -11.55 -4.40 -16.85
CA MET A 240 -11.79 -3.96 -15.47
C MET A 240 -10.47 -3.89 -14.72
N TYR A 241 -10.29 -2.87 -13.88
CA TYR A 241 -9.18 -2.83 -12.92
C TYR A 241 -9.64 -2.26 -11.58
N SER A 242 -8.92 -2.63 -10.53
CA SER A 242 -9.06 -2.05 -9.20
C SER A 242 -8.06 -0.93 -8.94
N GLN A 243 -8.42 0.01 -8.07
CA GLN A 243 -7.55 0.97 -7.43
C GLN A 243 -7.98 1.11 -5.96
N CYS A 244 -7.24 0.48 -5.05
CA CYS A 244 -7.65 0.36 -3.65
C CYS A 244 -7.09 1.47 -2.74
N GLN A 245 -5.95 2.07 -3.08
CA GLN A 245 -5.39 3.17 -2.32
C GLN A 245 -6.27 4.43 -2.44
N ALA A 246 -6.58 5.14 -1.35
CA ALA A 246 -6.18 4.87 0.05
C ALA A 246 -7.11 3.88 0.78
N ILE A 247 -8.43 4.04 0.63
CA ILE A 247 -9.45 3.36 1.44
C ILE A 247 -10.60 2.81 0.59
N HIS A 248 -10.27 2.33 -0.60
CA HIS A 248 -11.25 1.83 -1.55
C HIS A 248 -11.36 0.30 -1.54
N ALA A 249 -10.43 -0.42 -0.91
CA ALA A 249 -10.51 -1.87 -0.77
C ALA A 249 -11.84 -2.32 -0.14
N ARG A 250 -12.37 -1.54 0.83
CA ARG A 250 -13.69 -1.75 1.44
C ARG A 250 -14.88 -1.73 0.48
N SER A 251 -14.70 -1.21 -0.74
CA SER A 251 -15.71 -1.23 -1.81
C SER A 251 -15.50 -2.34 -2.84
N MET A 252 -14.43 -3.11 -2.70
CA MET A 252 -14.13 -4.33 -3.46
C MET A 252 -14.45 -5.59 -2.66
N TYR A 253 -14.23 -5.57 -1.34
CA TYR A 253 -14.54 -6.65 -0.39
C TYR A 253 -14.62 -6.11 1.04
N PRO A 254 -15.36 -6.75 1.97
CA PRO A 254 -15.42 -6.29 3.36
C PRO A 254 -14.09 -6.59 4.05
N CYS A 255 -13.42 -5.62 4.67
CA CYS A 255 -12.07 -5.83 5.21
C CYS A 255 -11.69 -4.90 6.36
N GLN A 256 -10.54 -5.14 6.98
CA GLN A 256 -9.91 -4.16 7.87
C GLN A 256 -9.13 -3.17 6.99
N ASP A 257 -9.80 -2.11 6.53
CA ASP A 257 -9.29 -1.26 5.46
C ASP A 257 -8.40 -0.13 6.00
N THR A 258 -7.26 -0.56 6.55
CA THR A 258 -6.22 0.27 7.15
C THR A 258 -4.85 -0.28 6.74
N PRO A 259 -3.84 0.59 6.47
CA PRO A 259 -2.48 0.11 6.20
C PRO A 259 -1.81 -0.50 7.44
N GLY A 260 -2.36 -0.27 8.63
CA GLY A 260 -1.89 -0.83 9.90
C GLY A 260 -2.15 -2.33 10.07
N VAL A 261 -2.93 -2.95 9.17
CA VAL A 261 -3.17 -4.42 9.14
C VAL A 261 -2.56 -4.97 7.86
N LYS A 262 -1.76 -6.03 7.98
CA LYS A 262 -1.24 -6.79 6.82
C LYS A 262 -1.73 -8.23 6.86
N SER A 263 -2.09 -8.76 5.70
CA SER A 263 -2.55 -10.13 5.51
C SER A 263 -1.85 -10.75 4.30
N THR A 264 -1.50 -12.03 4.40
CA THR A 264 -1.23 -12.84 3.19
C THR A 264 -2.54 -13.09 2.45
N TYR A 265 -2.50 -13.46 1.18
CA TYR A 265 -3.73 -13.85 0.51
C TYR A 265 -3.56 -14.91 -0.58
N THR A 266 -4.64 -15.63 -0.82
CA THR A 266 -4.81 -16.51 -1.97
C THR A 266 -6.08 -16.12 -2.72
N ALA A 267 -6.13 -16.38 -4.02
CA ALA A 267 -7.31 -16.10 -4.80
C ALA A 267 -7.56 -17.17 -5.85
N LYS A 268 -8.83 -17.50 -6.04
CA LYS A 268 -9.38 -18.24 -7.18
C LYS A 268 -10.29 -17.28 -7.93
N ILE A 269 -9.90 -16.92 -9.15
CA ILE A 269 -10.61 -15.97 -9.98
C ILE A 269 -11.12 -16.67 -11.23
N ILE A 270 -12.43 -16.57 -11.46
CA ILE A 270 -13.10 -17.05 -12.67
C ILE A 270 -13.47 -15.82 -13.50
N CYS A 271 -13.07 -15.80 -14.77
CA CYS A 271 -13.44 -14.73 -15.69
C CYS A 271 -13.82 -15.25 -17.09
N PRO A 272 -14.56 -14.47 -17.89
CA PRO A 272 -14.96 -14.89 -19.24
C PRO A 272 -13.76 -15.10 -20.17
N LYS A 273 -13.82 -16.10 -21.05
CA LYS A 273 -12.87 -16.24 -22.16
C LYS A 273 -13.11 -15.13 -23.19
N PRO A 274 -12.07 -14.55 -23.81
CA PRO A 274 -10.65 -14.86 -23.70
C PRO A 274 -9.89 -13.94 -22.71
N LEU A 275 -10.55 -13.43 -21.68
CA LEU A 275 -9.94 -12.48 -20.74
C LEU A 275 -9.01 -13.19 -19.76
N ILE A 276 -7.99 -12.45 -19.31
CA ILE A 276 -6.98 -12.89 -18.35
C ILE A 276 -7.10 -12.00 -17.10
N PRO A 277 -7.29 -12.56 -15.91
CA PRO A 277 -7.16 -11.83 -14.66
C PRO A 277 -5.70 -11.78 -14.25
N LEU A 278 -5.28 -10.64 -13.70
CA LEU A 278 -4.00 -10.43 -13.04
C LEU A 278 -4.30 -9.88 -11.64
N MET A 279 -3.48 -10.24 -10.66
CA MET A 279 -3.60 -9.74 -9.28
C MET A 279 -2.23 -9.32 -8.75
N SER A 280 -2.21 -8.59 -7.63
CA SER A 280 -0.99 -8.26 -6.88
C SER A 280 -0.38 -9.49 -6.14
N ALA A 281 -0.22 -10.58 -6.86
CA ALA A 281 0.14 -11.92 -6.39
C ALA A 281 0.75 -12.75 -7.51
N ILE A 282 1.39 -13.87 -7.14
CA ILE A 282 1.96 -14.81 -8.12
C ILE A 282 0.87 -15.78 -8.61
N GLN A 283 0.68 -15.88 -9.92
CA GLN A 283 -0.18 -16.92 -10.51
C GLN A 283 0.44 -18.31 -10.31
N THR A 284 -0.28 -19.22 -9.66
CA THR A 284 0.19 -20.58 -9.35
C THR A 284 -0.41 -21.65 -10.27
N LYS A 285 -1.61 -21.42 -10.81
CA LYS A 285 -2.31 -22.37 -11.68
C LYS A 285 -3.30 -21.65 -12.59
N HIS A 286 -3.53 -22.20 -13.79
CA HIS A 286 -4.63 -21.84 -14.69
C HIS A 286 -5.36 -23.12 -15.13
N ASP A 287 -6.65 -23.19 -14.85
CA ASP A 287 -7.56 -24.19 -15.39
C ASP A 287 -8.18 -23.66 -16.69
N VAL A 288 -7.74 -24.22 -17.81
CA VAL A 288 -8.10 -23.74 -19.15
C VAL A 288 -9.57 -24.03 -19.46
N ASP A 289 -10.16 -25.09 -18.91
CA ASP A 289 -11.52 -25.50 -19.26
C ASP A 289 -12.54 -24.50 -18.70
N THR A 290 -12.39 -24.17 -17.42
CA THR A 290 -13.26 -23.22 -16.70
C THR A 290 -12.76 -21.77 -16.74
N ASN A 291 -11.62 -21.51 -17.38
CA ASN A 291 -10.90 -20.22 -17.34
C ASN A 291 -10.71 -19.68 -15.92
N THR A 292 -10.22 -20.56 -15.04
CA THR A 292 -10.04 -20.26 -13.61
C THR A 292 -8.56 -20.10 -13.28
N PHE A 293 -8.21 -19.00 -12.64
CA PHE A 293 -6.84 -18.64 -12.30
C PHE A 293 -6.66 -18.66 -10.79
N TYR A 294 -5.51 -19.15 -10.34
CA TYR A 294 -5.17 -19.25 -8.94
C TYR A 294 -3.95 -18.39 -8.65
N PHE A 295 -4.02 -17.58 -7.60
CA PHE A 295 -2.98 -16.66 -7.18
C PHE A 295 -2.60 -16.84 -5.72
N GLU A 296 -1.35 -16.55 -5.40
CA GLU A 296 -0.81 -16.60 -4.04
C GLU A 296 0.12 -15.41 -3.78
N GLN A 297 -0.18 -14.65 -2.72
CA GLN A 297 0.66 -13.61 -2.16
C GLN A 297 1.15 -14.05 -0.78
N THR A 298 2.38 -14.53 -0.74
CA THR A 298 3.01 -15.11 0.46
C THR A 298 3.57 -14.05 1.40
N VAL A 299 3.82 -12.83 0.92
CA VAL A 299 4.26 -11.70 1.75
C VAL A 299 3.03 -10.96 2.22
N ALA A 300 2.88 -10.72 3.53
CA ALA A 300 1.71 -10.04 4.05
C ALA A 300 1.65 -8.58 3.56
N VAL A 301 0.49 -8.16 3.04
CA VAL A 301 0.27 -6.82 2.48
C VAL A 301 -0.98 -6.17 3.09
N PRO A 302 -1.01 -4.83 3.20
CA PRO A 302 -2.21 -4.09 3.58
C PRO A 302 -3.31 -4.16 2.50
N SER A 303 -4.55 -3.90 2.91
CA SER A 303 -5.73 -3.96 2.03
C SER A 303 -5.61 -3.10 0.77
N TYR A 304 -4.98 -1.93 0.88
CA TYR A 304 -4.85 -0.99 -0.24
C TYR A 304 -3.95 -1.51 -1.39
N LEU A 305 -3.11 -2.52 -1.13
CA LEU A 305 -2.25 -3.18 -2.12
C LEU A 305 -2.91 -4.41 -2.76
N MET A 306 -4.13 -4.76 -2.36
CA MET A 306 -4.92 -5.78 -3.06
C MET A 306 -5.36 -5.23 -4.40
N ALA A 307 -4.92 -5.85 -5.49
CA ALA A 307 -5.27 -5.42 -6.82
C ALA A 307 -5.74 -6.58 -7.70
N ILE A 308 -6.65 -6.26 -8.62
CA ILE A 308 -7.12 -7.12 -9.69
C ILE A 308 -7.29 -6.30 -10.97
N ALA A 309 -6.88 -6.86 -12.10
CA ALA A 309 -7.23 -6.36 -13.42
C ALA A 309 -7.64 -7.52 -14.32
N VAL A 310 -8.61 -7.32 -15.18
CA VAL A 310 -9.16 -8.34 -16.06
C VAL A 310 -9.39 -7.74 -17.44
N GLY A 311 -8.77 -8.31 -18.46
CA GLY A 311 -8.90 -7.82 -19.83
C GLY A 311 -8.31 -8.79 -20.85
N HIS A 312 -8.38 -8.40 -22.12
CA HIS A 312 -7.71 -9.12 -23.19
C HIS A 312 -6.23 -8.73 -23.23
N LEU A 313 -5.41 -9.50 -22.51
CA LEU A 313 -4.03 -9.16 -22.22
C LEU A 313 -3.06 -10.14 -22.88
N VAL A 314 -1.90 -9.63 -23.28
CA VAL A 314 -0.74 -10.41 -23.70
C VAL A 314 0.47 -10.02 -22.86
N SER A 315 1.43 -10.93 -22.77
CA SER A 315 2.65 -10.70 -22.00
C SER A 315 3.92 -10.96 -22.78
N TYR A 316 5.02 -10.40 -22.27
CA TYR A 316 6.38 -10.80 -22.64
C TYR A 316 7.31 -10.62 -21.43
N ASP A 317 8.20 -11.58 -21.22
CA ASP A 317 9.26 -11.47 -20.22
C ASP A 317 10.39 -10.58 -20.78
N ILE A 318 10.86 -9.62 -19.98
CA ILE A 318 12.06 -8.81 -20.26
C ILE A 318 13.26 -9.22 -19.42
N SER A 319 13.01 -9.98 -18.35
CA SER A 319 14.02 -10.70 -17.58
C SER A 319 13.40 -11.95 -16.96
N ASP A 320 14.21 -12.76 -16.27
CA ASP A 320 13.73 -13.97 -15.57
C ASP A 320 12.66 -13.69 -14.50
N ARG A 321 12.58 -12.44 -14.02
CA ARG A 321 11.73 -12.02 -12.91
C ARG A 321 10.83 -10.82 -13.22
N ILE A 322 10.86 -10.32 -14.46
CA ILE A 322 10.07 -9.16 -14.88
C ILE A 322 9.34 -9.48 -16.18
N ARG A 323 8.02 -9.30 -16.15
CA ARG A 323 7.14 -9.41 -17.31
C ARG A 323 6.29 -8.18 -17.45
N VAL A 324 6.01 -7.83 -18.68
CA VAL A 324 5.09 -6.75 -18.97
C VAL A 324 3.85 -7.30 -19.64
N TRP A 325 2.70 -6.79 -19.18
CA TRP A 325 1.36 -7.10 -19.63
C TRP A 325 0.73 -5.86 -20.27
N SER A 326 0.00 -6.06 -21.36
CA SER A 326 -0.71 -4.99 -22.05
C SER A 326 -1.80 -5.57 -22.96
N GLU A 327 -2.66 -4.70 -23.48
CA GLU A 327 -3.48 -5.05 -24.65
C GLU A 327 -2.59 -5.33 -25.89
N PRO A 328 -2.94 -6.30 -26.75
CA PRO A 328 -2.14 -6.71 -27.91
C PRO A 328 -1.52 -5.60 -28.75
N SER A 329 -2.27 -4.53 -29.07
CA SER A 329 -1.75 -3.42 -29.90
C SER A 329 -0.56 -2.67 -29.29
N ARG A 330 -0.37 -2.74 -27.97
CA ARG A 330 0.66 -2.00 -27.23
C ARG A 330 1.90 -2.81 -26.93
N ARG A 331 1.89 -4.11 -27.18
CA ARG A 331 2.95 -5.05 -26.78
C ARG A 331 4.36 -4.57 -27.12
N GLU A 332 4.60 -4.23 -28.39
CA GLU A 332 5.95 -3.83 -28.84
C GLU A 332 6.38 -2.48 -28.28
N ARG A 333 5.44 -1.54 -28.10
CA ARG A 333 5.74 -0.24 -27.49
C ARG A 333 6.09 -0.38 -26.02
N CYS A 334 5.33 -1.18 -25.27
CA CYS A 334 5.64 -1.51 -23.88
C CYS A 334 7.03 -2.16 -23.79
N LYS A 335 7.34 -3.06 -24.73
CA LYS A 335 8.62 -3.79 -24.74
C LYS A 335 9.79 -2.85 -24.84
N TYR A 336 9.74 -1.96 -25.82
CA TYR A 336 10.75 -0.95 -26.00
C TYR A 336 10.88 -0.01 -24.78
N GLU A 337 9.75 0.39 -24.18
CA GLU A 337 9.76 1.37 -23.10
C GLU A 337 10.38 0.81 -21.81
N PHE A 338 10.12 -0.46 -21.48
CA PHE A 338 10.45 -1.00 -20.15
C PHE A 338 11.59 -2.01 -20.14
N GLU A 339 12.27 -2.29 -21.25
CA GLU A 339 13.33 -3.32 -21.28
C GLU A 339 14.47 -3.11 -20.27
N GLU A 340 14.69 -1.88 -19.80
CA GLU A 340 15.74 -1.53 -18.83
C GLU A 340 15.33 -1.70 -17.36
N THR A 341 14.10 -2.16 -17.06
CA THR A 341 13.63 -2.29 -15.67
C THR A 341 14.50 -3.21 -14.82
N GLU A 342 15.11 -4.25 -15.40
CA GLU A 342 16.00 -5.17 -14.65
C GLU A 342 17.24 -4.46 -14.10
N CYS A 343 17.77 -3.46 -14.82
CA CYS A 343 18.89 -2.64 -14.35
C CYS A 343 18.48 -1.84 -13.11
N ALA A 344 17.29 -1.21 -13.14
CA ALA A 344 16.74 -0.48 -12.01
C ALA A 344 16.50 -1.39 -10.79
N LEU A 345 15.92 -2.58 -11.00
CA LEU A 345 15.69 -3.57 -9.95
C LEU A 345 17.02 -4.02 -9.30
N SER A 346 18.03 -4.30 -10.13
CA SER A 346 19.36 -4.71 -9.66
C SER A 346 20.05 -3.60 -8.86
N ALA A 347 19.94 -2.35 -9.29
CA ALA A 347 20.47 -1.20 -8.55
C ALA A 347 19.73 -1.01 -7.20
N ALA A 348 18.41 -1.17 -7.20
CA ALA A 348 17.61 -1.11 -5.98
C ALA A 348 18.00 -2.20 -4.97
N GLU A 349 18.24 -3.44 -5.42
CA GLU A 349 18.69 -4.52 -4.54
C GLU A 349 20.07 -4.27 -3.93
N GLN A 350 20.98 -3.65 -4.69
CA GLN A 350 22.31 -3.28 -4.18
C GLN A 350 22.22 -2.20 -3.10
N LEU A 351 21.27 -1.27 -3.24
CA LEU A 351 21.09 -0.15 -2.31
C LEU A 351 20.27 -0.54 -1.06
N LEU A 352 19.18 -1.28 -1.25
CA LEU A 352 18.14 -1.51 -0.23
C LEU A 352 18.10 -2.95 0.29
N GLY A 353 18.86 -3.86 -0.33
CA GLY A 353 18.83 -5.29 -0.03
C GLY A 353 17.83 -6.06 -0.90
N LYS A 354 17.82 -7.38 -0.72
CA LYS A 354 17.13 -8.34 -1.59
C LYS A 354 15.63 -8.02 -1.80
N TYR A 355 15.19 -8.10 -3.06
CA TYR A 355 13.78 -8.03 -3.45
C TYR A 355 12.98 -9.24 -2.95
N GLN A 356 11.87 -9.02 -2.24
CA GLN A 356 11.14 -10.07 -1.52
C GLN A 356 9.94 -10.67 -2.29
N TRP A 357 9.50 -10.05 -3.39
CA TRP A 357 8.19 -10.32 -4.00
C TRP A 357 8.20 -11.36 -5.14
N LYS A 358 9.31 -12.09 -5.30
CA LYS A 358 9.57 -13.11 -6.35
C LYS A 358 9.62 -12.54 -7.78
N ARG A 359 8.57 -11.86 -8.24
CA ARG A 359 8.48 -11.21 -9.55
C ARG A 359 8.10 -9.74 -9.41
N TYR A 360 8.52 -8.93 -10.37
CA TYR A 360 8.08 -7.56 -10.57
C TYR A 360 7.45 -7.48 -11.96
N ASP A 361 6.16 -7.75 -12.08
CA ASP A 361 5.48 -7.60 -13.37
C ASP A 361 4.88 -6.19 -13.49
N ILE A 362 4.74 -5.70 -14.71
CA ILE A 362 4.19 -4.39 -15.07
C ILE A 362 2.94 -4.61 -15.90
N LEU A 363 1.83 -3.98 -15.56
CA LEU A 363 0.62 -3.95 -16.38
C LEU A 363 0.37 -2.53 -16.89
N VAL A 364 0.40 -2.34 -18.20
CA VAL A 364 -0.04 -1.08 -18.80
C VAL A 364 -1.56 -1.07 -18.94
N LEU A 365 -2.20 -0.18 -18.18
CA LEU A 365 -3.65 -0.06 -18.14
C LEU A 365 -4.22 0.74 -19.33
N PRO A 366 -5.56 0.71 -19.53
CA PRO A 366 -6.24 1.62 -20.44
C PRO A 366 -6.06 3.12 -20.06
N PRO A 367 -6.30 4.06 -20.99
CA PRO A 367 -6.07 5.49 -20.76
C PRO A 367 -6.87 6.15 -19.63
N SER A 368 -7.90 5.49 -19.10
CA SER A 368 -8.70 6.00 -17.98
C SER A 368 -8.04 5.85 -16.62
N PHE A 369 -6.88 5.17 -16.54
CA PHE A 369 -6.16 5.02 -15.27
C PHE A 369 -5.81 6.41 -14.70
N PRO A 370 -6.28 6.76 -13.49
CA PRO A 370 -6.25 8.13 -13.00
C PRO A 370 -4.88 8.57 -12.46
N TYR A 371 -3.93 7.64 -12.34
CA TYR A 371 -2.58 7.88 -11.81
C TYR A 371 -1.51 7.56 -12.84
N THR A 372 -0.26 7.90 -12.55
CA THR A 372 0.91 7.51 -13.36
C THR A 372 1.32 6.07 -13.12
N GLY A 373 1.24 5.64 -11.86
CA GLY A 373 1.56 4.29 -11.41
C GLY A 373 0.79 3.92 -10.14
N MET A 374 0.86 2.64 -9.75
CA MET A 374 0.40 2.13 -8.46
C MET A 374 1.22 0.88 -8.12
N GLU A 375 1.80 0.88 -6.93
CA GLU A 375 2.86 -0.01 -6.45
C GLU A 375 2.41 -1.42 -6.06
N ASN A 376 1.30 -1.88 -6.64
CA ASN A 376 0.70 -3.19 -6.40
C ASN A 376 1.77 -4.31 -6.45
N PRO A 377 2.05 -5.00 -5.33
CA PRO A 377 3.15 -5.95 -5.26
C PRO A 377 3.00 -7.06 -6.29
N CYS A 378 4.11 -7.48 -6.88
CA CYS A 378 4.16 -8.42 -8.01
C CYS A 378 3.53 -7.95 -9.33
N MET A 379 2.64 -6.95 -9.36
CA MET A 379 1.88 -6.54 -10.54
C MET A 379 1.61 -5.03 -10.56
N ASN A 380 2.64 -4.27 -10.89
CA ASN A 380 2.61 -2.81 -10.88
C ASN A 380 1.68 -2.25 -11.97
N PHE A 381 0.78 -1.34 -11.63
CA PHE A 381 -0.15 -0.78 -12.62
C PHE A 381 0.40 0.53 -13.15
N ILE A 382 0.57 0.65 -14.46
CA ILE A 382 1.22 1.79 -15.10
C ILE A 382 0.30 2.44 -16.12
N SER A 383 0.29 3.77 -16.14
CA SER A 383 -0.43 4.55 -17.12
C SER A 383 0.17 4.38 -18.52
N PRO A 384 -0.65 4.28 -19.58
CA PRO A 384 -0.14 4.26 -20.94
C PRO A 384 0.47 5.59 -21.38
N ALA A 385 0.29 6.66 -20.61
CA ALA A 385 0.95 7.95 -20.83
C ALA A 385 2.48 7.86 -20.69
N THR A 386 3.00 6.83 -19.99
CA THR A 386 4.45 6.57 -19.86
C THR A 386 5.08 6.01 -21.13
N LEU A 387 4.28 5.48 -22.05
CA LEU A 387 4.76 4.94 -23.32
C LEU A 387 5.08 6.11 -24.27
N VAL A 388 6.19 6.80 -24.11
CA VAL A 388 6.54 7.98 -24.93
C VAL A 388 7.38 7.62 -26.16
N GLY A 389 8.09 6.49 -26.14
CA GLY A 389 8.92 6.02 -27.25
C GLY A 389 10.38 6.46 -27.18
N ASP A 390 10.79 7.09 -26.07
CA ASP A 390 12.17 7.52 -25.82
C ASP A 390 12.65 7.22 -24.39
N ARG A 391 11.86 6.49 -23.58
CA ARG A 391 12.14 6.13 -22.19
C ARG A 391 12.20 7.30 -21.21
N SER A 392 11.87 8.53 -21.62
CA SER A 392 11.99 9.72 -20.74
C SER A 392 11.07 9.68 -19.51
N LEU A 393 9.99 8.88 -19.55
CA LEU A 393 9.07 8.70 -18.42
C LEU A 393 9.26 7.38 -17.66
N THR A 394 10.35 6.64 -17.90
CA THR A 394 10.63 5.38 -17.19
C THR A 394 11.02 5.58 -15.73
N TRP A 395 11.29 6.83 -15.30
CA TRP A 395 11.46 7.17 -13.88
C TRP A 395 10.26 6.73 -13.03
N VAL A 396 9.04 6.72 -13.61
CA VAL A 396 7.84 6.22 -12.93
C VAL A 396 8.04 4.76 -12.52
N ILE A 397 8.64 3.92 -13.38
CA ILE A 397 8.93 2.53 -13.02
C ILE A 397 9.92 2.46 -11.86
N VAL A 398 10.90 3.36 -11.80
CA VAL A 398 11.86 3.44 -10.68
C VAL A 398 11.16 3.83 -9.39
N HIS A 399 10.22 4.78 -9.43
CA HIS A 399 9.39 5.18 -8.29
C HIS A 399 8.57 3.98 -7.77
N GLU A 400 7.80 3.37 -8.64
CA GLU A 400 6.92 2.26 -8.27
C GLU A 400 7.70 1.00 -7.83
N LEU A 401 8.87 0.78 -8.42
CA LEU A 401 9.78 -0.27 -7.99
C LEU A 401 10.30 -0.01 -6.57
N THR A 402 10.64 1.23 -6.25
CA THR A 402 11.17 1.63 -4.94
C THR A 402 10.16 1.37 -3.82
N HIS A 403 8.87 1.55 -4.08
CA HIS A 403 7.81 1.21 -3.14
C HIS A 403 7.83 -0.26 -2.67
N SER A 404 8.46 -1.15 -3.43
CA SER A 404 8.69 -2.54 -3.01
C SER A 404 9.43 -2.67 -1.68
N TRP A 405 10.16 -1.63 -1.25
CA TRP A 405 10.74 -1.50 0.09
C TRP A 405 9.99 -0.46 0.94
N THR A 406 9.74 0.74 0.41
CA THR A 406 9.16 1.89 1.12
C THR A 406 7.69 2.08 0.75
N GLY A 407 6.80 1.48 1.52
CA GLY A 407 5.37 1.40 1.26
C GLY A 407 4.89 -0.02 1.37
N ASN A 408 5.48 -0.95 0.60
CA ASN A 408 5.03 -2.34 0.57
C ASN A 408 5.62 -3.17 1.73
N LEU A 409 6.93 -3.12 1.94
CA LEU A 409 7.59 -3.83 3.06
C LEU A 409 7.43 -3.05 4.37
N VAL A 410 7.92 -1.81 4.39
CA VAL A 410 7.71 -0.87 5.51
C VAL A 410 6.58 0.06 5.12
N THR A 411 5.44 -0.05 5.80
CA THR A 411 4.21 0.70 5.47
C THR A 411 3.90 1.69 6.58
N ASN A 412 3.42 2.88 6.20
CA ASN A 412 2.77 3.80 7.13
C ASN A 412 1.67 3.09 7.94
N GLU A 413 1.60 3.35 9.25
CA GLU A 413 0.61 2.71 10.12
C GLU A 413 -0.83 3.17 9.85
N ASN A 414 -1.00 4.44 9.49
CA ASN A 414 -2.25 5.05 9.05
C ASN A 414 -1.95 6.16 8.03
N TRP A 415 -2.98 6.74 7.43
CA TRP A 415 -2.82 7.73 6.35
C TRP A 415 -2.28 9.11 6.79
N GLU A 416 -2.26 9.43 8.09
CA GLU A 416 -1.60 10.66 8.60
C GLU A 416 -0.07 10.59 8.41
N HIS A 417 0.46 9.37 8.30
CA HIS A 417 1.88 9.09 8.10
C HIS A 417 2.24 8.72 6.66
N PHE A 418 1.39 9.05 5.68
CA PHE A 418 1.60 8.72 4.26
C PHE A 418 2.96 9.23 3.71
N TRP A 419 3.49 10.32 4.27
CA TRP A 419 4.81 10.84 3.92
C TRP A 419 5.95 9.84 4.14
N LEU A 420 5.79 8.85 5.02
CA LEU A 420 6.78 7.77 5.22
C LEU A 420 6.88 6.86 3.99
N ASN A 421 5.81 6.68 3.23
CA ASN A 421 5.85 5.97 1.97
C ASN A 421 6.46 6.89 0.91
N GLU A 422 5.73 7.94 0.53
CA GLU A 422 6.08 8.80 -0.61
C GLU A 422 7.42 9.53 -0.44
N GLY A 423 7.71 10.03 0.75
CA GLY A 423 8.92 10.81 1.02
C GLY A 423 10.18 9.94 0.90
N PHE A 424 10.14 8.72 1.43
CA PHE A 424 11.27 7.79 1.30
C PHE A 424 11.37 7.24 -0.12
N THR A 425 10.25 6.90 -0.75
CA THR A 425 10.23 6.45 -2.16
C THR A 425 10.85 7.50 -3.06
N THR A 426 10.39 8.75 -2.99
CA THR A 426 10.91 9.87 -3.81
C THR A 426 12.40 10.10 -3.57
N PHE A 427 12.86 10.03 -2.31
CA PHE A 427 14.28 10.19 -1.99
C PHE A 427 15.15 9.08 -2.60
N ILE A 428 14.71 7.83 -2.48
CA ILE A 428 15.44 6.67 -2.99
C ILE A 428 15.37 6.59 -4.52
N GLU A 429 14.22 6.92 -5.12
CA GLU A 429 14.05 7.04 -6.57
C GLU A 429 15.11 7.99 -7.14
N ALA A 430 15.26 9.19 -6.58
CA ALA A 430 16.27 10.16 -7.01
C ALA A 430 17.70 9.58 -6.92
N LYS A 431 17.98 8.77 -5.89
CA LYS A 431 19.27 8.08 -5.74
C LYS A 431 19.48 6.99 -6.78
N LEU A 432 18.44 6.24 -7.13
CA LEU A 432 18.52 5.21 -8.16
C LEU A 432 18.70 5.82 -9.55
N LEU A 433 17.98 6.91 -9.85
CA LEU A 433 18.17 7.65 -11.10
C LEU A 433 19.62 8.19 -11.21
N GLU A 434 20.20 8.68 -10.12
CA GLU A 434 21.62 9.10 -10.08
C GLU A 434 22.58 7.94 -10.40
N ILE A 435 22.30 6.73 -9.90
CA ILE A 435 23.10 5.53 -10.15
C ILE A 435 22.98 5.11 -11.63
N LEU A 436 21.75 5.02 -12.14
CA LEU A 436 21.47 4.57 -13.51
C LEU A 436 22.06 5.53 -14.55
N ALA A 437 22.02 6.84 -14.30
CA ALA A 437 22.64 7.85 -15.17
C ALA A 437 24.16 7.68 -15.29
N LYS A 438 24.84 7.39 -14.16
CA LYS A 438 26.29 7.17 -14.14
C LYS A 438 26.70 5.91 -14.90
N ASP A 439 25.92 4.83 -14.77
CA ASP A 439 26.20 3.56 -15.45
C ASP A 439 25.99 3.64 -16.96
N ASN A 440 25.05 4.48 -17.42
CA ASN A 440 24.82 4.72 -18.84
C ASN A 440 25.84 5.68 -19.49
N GLY A 441 26.81 6.20 -18.72
CA GLY A 441 27.78 7.19 -19.20
C GLY A 441 27.14 8.55 -19.56
N GLU A 442 25.85 8.72 -19.27
CA GLU A 442 25.10 9.95 -19.46
C GLU A 442 25.06 10.70 -18.13
N ALA A 443 26.10 11.49 -17.85
CA ALA A 443 25.96 12.58 -16.90
C ALA A 443 25.02 13.63 -17.52
N ARG A 444 23.72 13.56 -17.21
CA ARG A 444 22.74 14.61 -17.52
C ARG A 444 22.40 15.40 -16.27
#